data_AF-A0A4V1S9U3-F1
#
_entry.id   AF-A0A4V1S9U3-F1
#
_cell.length_a   1.000
_cell.length_b   1.000
_cell.length_c   1.000
_cell.angle_alpha   90.00
_cell.angle_beta   90.00
_cell.angle_gamma   90.00
#
_symmetry.space_group_name_H-M   'P 1'
#
loop_
_entity.id
_entity.type
_entity.pdbx_description
1 polymer ?
#
loop_
_entity_poly.entity_id
_entity_poly.type
_entity_poly.pdbx_seq_one_letter_code
_entity_poly.pdbx_strand_id
1 'polypeptide(L)'
;MMNPVAPRIRRAGRVPWLPAMAAAVLAWLLLAAGTARAHPMLQNPLWIEITPQHLTIKLQVSVRELCVVQGVPITLDGTVDEAQAEDAAPRHSPYLLDHLDLRADGNSLTGKVLGIDPPPVIKQGGEDGNSFTMVCDSVNRAGGADGKEYSSR
;
A
#
# COMPACT_ATOMS: atom_id res chain seq x y z
N MET A 1 -3.38 39.85 63.91
CA MET A 1 -4.17 39.31 62.78
C MET A 1 -3.70 40.03 61.51
N MET A 2 -2.88 39.37 60.69
CA MET A 2 -2.35 39.93 59.43
C MET A 2 -3.23 39.43 58.26
N ASN A 3 -3.74 40.36 57.46
CA ASN A 3 -4.53 40.04 56.26
C ASN A 3 -3.57 39.73 55.10
N PRO A 4 -3.66 38.57 54.43
CA PRO A 4 -2.79 38.26 53.31
C PRO A 4 -3.14 39.14 52.10
N VAL A 5 -2.15 39.88 51.60
CA VAL A 5 -2.28 40.66 50.37
C VAL A 5 -2.14 39.72 49.18
N ALA A 6 -3.24 39.49 48.46
CA ALA A 6 -3.22 38.64 47.27
C ALA A 6 -2.36 39.28 46.15
N PRO A 7 -1.48 38.50 45.48
CA PRO A 7 -0.65 39.01 44.40
C PRO A 7 -1.53 39.46 43.23
N ARG A 8 -1.39 40.73 42.87
CA ARG A 8 -2.07 41.34 41.71
C ARG A 8 -1.41 40.80 40.44
N ILE A 9 -1.99 39.75 39.85
CA ILE A 9 -1.56 39.21 38.55
C ILE A 9 -1.72 40.32 37.50
N ARG A 10 -0.61 40.93 37.09
CA ARG A 10 -0.60 41.90 35.99
C ARG A 10 -0.92 41.14 34.72
N ARG A 11 -2.09 41.39 34.14
CA ARG A 11 -2.44 40.90 32.81
C ARG A 11 -1.40 41.47 31.84
N ALA A 12 -0.55 40.60 31.30
CA ALA A 12 0.37 40.98 30.24
C ALA A 12 -0.43 41.65 29.11
N GLY A 13 -0.01 42.85 28.71
CA GLY A 13 -0.68 43.61 27.67
C GLY A 13 -0.78 42.76 26.40
N ARG A 14 -1.99 42.63 25.84
CA ARG A 14 -2.17 41.92 24.59
C ARG A 14 -1.39 42.66 23.52
N VAL A 15 -0.45 41.95 22.90
CA VAL A 15 0.35 42.48 21.81
C VAL A 15 -0.55 42.45 20.55
N PRO A 16 -0.95 43.61 19.99
CA PRO A 16 -2.03 43.68 19.00
C PRO A 16 -1.66 43.07 17.64
N TRP A 17 -0.38 42.77 17.39
CA TRP A 17 0.11 42.25 16.11
C TRP A 17 0.20 40.72 16.02
N LEU A 18 0.14 40.00 17.14
CA LEU A 18 0.11 38.53 17.18
C LEU A 18 -0.99 37.88 16.31
N PRO A 19 -2.26 38.36 16.30
CA PRO A 19 -3.30 37.72 15.48
C PRO A 19 -3.08 37.94 13.98
N ALA A 20 -2.50 39.07 13.57
CA ALA A 20 -2.25 39.38 12.17
C ALA A 20 -1.15 38.47 11.58
N MET A 21 -0.07 38.23 12.34
CA MET A 21 0.98 37.30 11.91
C MET A 21 0.48 35.86 11.82
N ALA A 22 -0.32 35.41 12.79
CA ALA A 22 -0.90 34.07 12.75
C ALA A 22 -1.82 33.88 11.53
N ALA A 23 -2.65 34.89 11.21
CA ALA A 23 -3.50 34.86 10.02
C ALA A 23 -2.70 34.82 8.71
N ALA A 24 -1.61 35.61 8.62
CA ALA A 24 -0.73 35.62 7.45
C ALA A 24 -0.02 34.27 7.24
N VAL A 25 0.51 33.68 8.32
CA VAL A 25 1.15 32.34 8.26
C VAL A 25 0.14 31.27 7.86
N LEU A 26 -1.08 31.30 8.42
CA LEU A 26 -2.13 30.35 8.06
C LEU A 26 -2.55 30.51 6.59
N ALA A 27 -2.75 31.74 6.11
CA ALA A 27 -3.08 32.00 4.72
C ALA A 27 -1.98 31.50 3.77
N TRP A 28 -0.71 31.70 4.12
CA TRP A 28 0.41 31.18 3.36
C TRP A 28 0.44 29.64 3.33
N LEU A 29 0.21 28.98 4.47
CA LEU A 29 0.13 27.51 4.53
C LEU A 29 -1.01 26.95 3.69
N LEU A 30 -2.18 27.59 3.70
CA LEU A 30 -3.33 27.17 2.89
C LEU A 30 -3.09 27.36 1.39
N LEU A 31 -2.40 28.43 1.00
CA LEU A 31 -2.00 28.66 -0.40
C LEU A 31 -0.94 27.64 -0.85
N ALA A 32 -0.01 27.25 0.02
CA ALA A 32 1.00 26.24 -0.28
C ALA A 32 0.41 24.82 -0.37
N ALA A 33 -0.62 24.50 0.42
CA ALA A 33 -1.23 23.17 0.48
C ALA A 33 -1.91 22.74 -0.85
N GLY A 34 -2.33 23.69 -1.70
CA GLY A 34 -2.97 23.41 -3.00
C GLY A 34 -2.05 22.74 -4.04
N THR A 35 -0.75 22.61 -3.76
CA THR A 35 0.22 21.95 -4.66
C THR A 35 0.55 20.51 -4.27
N ALA A 36 -0.01 20.01 -3.17
CA ALA A 36 0.09 18.60 -2.81
C ALA A 36 -0.78 17.78 -3.76
N ARG A 37 -0.24 17.45 -4.94
CA ARG A 37 -0.80 16.39 -5.76
C ARG A 37 -0.62 15.11 -4.96
N ALA A 38 -1.70 14.66 -4.30
CA ALA A 38 -1.79 13.30 -3.86
C ALA A 38 -1.45 12.44 -5.08
N HIS A 39 -0.38 11.64 -4.98
CA HIS A 39 -0.06 10.70 -6.04
C HIS A 39 -1.32 9.88 -6.32
N PRO A 40 -1.65 9.62 -7.60
CA PRO A 40 -2.79 8.77 -7.91
C PRO A 40 -2.65 7.49 -7.08
N MET A 41 -3.68 7.22 -6.27
CA MET A 41 -3.67 6.10 -5.36
C MET A 41 -3.51 4.84 -6.21
N LEU A 42 -2.47 4.06 -5.91
CA LEU A 42 -2.20 2.81 -6.60
C LEU A 42 -3.36 1.86 -6.27
N GLN A 43 -4.32 1.76 -7.19
CA GLN A 43 -5.48 0.90 -7.05
C GLN A 43 -5.25 -0.32 -7.92
N ASN A 44 -4.88 -1.43 -7.28
CA ASN A 44 -4.75 -2.73 -7.92
C ASN A 44 -6.10 -3.44 -7.86
N PRO A 45 -6.82 -3.61 -8.98
CA PRO A 45 -8.08 -4.32 -8.94
C PRO A 45 -7.84 -5.81 -8.65
N LEU A 46 -8.74 -6.38 -7.86
CA LEU A 46 -8.69 -7.76 -7.40
C LEU A 46 -10.06 -8.41 -7.63
N TRP A 47 -10.05 -9.58 -8.27
CA TRP A 47 -11.21 -10.41 -8.52
C TRP A 47 -11.08 -11.70 -7.73
N ILE A 48 -12.16 -12.10 -7.06
CA ILE A 48 -12.23 -13.34 -6.28
C ILE A 48 -13.33 -14.21 -6.86
N GLU A 49 -12.97 -15.43 -7.26
CA GLU A 49 -13.90 -16.48 -7.63
C GLU A 49 -13.91 -17.53 -6.52
N ILE A 50 -15.10 -17.78 -5.98
CA ILE A 50 -15.31 -18.67 -4.83
C ILE A 50 -15.96 -19.95 -5.36
N THR A 51 -15.30 -21.09 -5.17
CA THR A 51 -15.88 -22.41 -5.44
C THR A 51 -15.96 -23.22 -4.14
N PRO A 52 -16.76 -24.30 -4.08
CA PRO A 52 -16.80 -25.15 -2.90
C PRO A 52 -15.46 -25.82 -2.53
N GLN A 53 -14.52 -25.90 -3.48
CA GLN A 53 -13.24 -26.58 -3.32
C GLN A 53 -12.09 -25.62 -3.03
N HIS A 54 -12.07 -24.45 -3.69
CA HIS A 54 -10.96 -23.49 -3.62
C HIS A 54 -11.42 -22.05 -3.88
N LEU A 55 -10.56 -21.10 -3.51
CA LEU A 55 -10.66 -19.70 -3.90
C LEU A 55 -9.67 -19.40 -5.02
N THR A 56 -10.13 -18.80 -6.10
CA THR A 56 -9.27 -18.28 -7.16
C THR A 56 -9.24 -16.76 -7.08
N ILE A 57 -8.05 -16.19 -7.06
CA ILE A 57 -7.84 -14.74 -6.96
C ILE A 57 -7.08 -14.28 -8.17
N LYS A 58 -7.60 -13.29 -8.88
CA LYS A 58 -6.88 -12.58 -9.93
C LYS A 58 -6.58 -11.17 -9.42
N LEU A 59 -5.31 -10.80 -9.38
CA LEU A 59 -4.84 -9.51 -8.90
C LEU A 59 -4.10 -8.81 -10.03
N GLN A 60 -4.49 -7.59 -10.38
CA GLN A 60 -3.69 -6.75 -11.27
C GLN A 60 -2.77 -5.87 -10.43
N VAL A 61 -1.47 -6.06 -10.59
CA VAL A 61 -0.41 -5.28 -9.93
C VAL A 61 0.15 -4.30 -10.93
N SER A 62 0.07 -3.00 -10.63
CA SER A 62 0.66 -1.98 -11.51
C SER A 62 2.16 -2.23 -11.75
N VAL A 63 2.65 -1.93 -12.96
CA VAL A 63 4.09 -2.01 -13.27
C VAL A 63 4.91 -1.12 -12.33
N ARG A 64 4.34 0.00 -11.88
CA ARG A 64 4.98 0.90 -10.92
C ARG A 64 5.18 0.25 -9.56
N GLU A 65 4.18 -0.46 -9.03
CA GLU A 65 4.33 -1.23 -7.79
C GLU A 65 5.43 -2.27 -7.92
N LEU A 66 5.36 -3.03 -9.02
CA LEU A 66 6.33 -4.06 -9.32
C LEU A 66 7.75 -3.49 -9.29
N CYS A 67 7.95 -2.34 -9.95
CA CYS A 67 9.26 -1.69 -10.00
C CYS A 67 9.73 -1.18 -8.65
N VAL A 68 8.85 -0.56 -7.86
CA VAL A 68 9.20 -0.05 -6.53
C VAL A 68 9.59 -1.19 -5.59
N VAL A 69 8.80 -2.26 -5.57
CA VAL A 69 9.04 -3.40 -4.68
C VAL A 69 10.26 -4.22 -5.11
N GLN A 70 10.44 -4.41 -6.43
CA GLN A 70 11.52 -5.23 -6.97
C GLN A 70 12.82 -4.46 -7.26
N GLY A 71 12.83 -3.15 -7.01
CA GLY A 71 13.98 -2.28 -7.27
C GLY A 71 14.32 -2.11 -8.75
N VAL A 72 13.33 -2.23 -9.65
CA VAL A 72 13.52 -1.97 -11.08
C VAL A 72 13.61 -0.45 -11.29
N PRO A 73 14.65 0.04 -11.98
CA PRO A 73 14.79 1.46 -12.28
C PRO A 73 13.59 2.00 -13.06
N ILE A 74 13.00 3.08 -12.57
CA ILE A 74 12.01 3.89 -13.28
C ILE A 74 12.73 5.17 -13.70
N THR A 75 12.67 5.51 -14.98
CA THR A 75 13.26 6.75 -15.51
C THR A 75 12.50 7.99 -14.99
N LEU A 76 13.08 9.18 -15.19
CA LEU A 76 12.45 10.44 -14.77
C LEU A 76 11.12 10.74 -15.47
N ASP A 77 10.90 10.21 -16.67
CA ASP A 77 9.64 10.32 -17.41
C ASP A 77 8.64 9.21 -17.06
N GLY A 78 8.96 8.33 -16.09
CA GLY A 78 8.09 7.27 -15.62
C GLY A 78 8.09 6.02 -16.50
N THR A 79 9.00 5.93 -17.47
CA THR A 79 9.15 4.73 -18.31
C THR A 79 9.94 3.64 -17.59
N VAL A 80 9.64 2.40 -17.96
CA VAL A 80 10.22 1.18 -17.37
C VAL A 80 10.66 0.30 -18.53
N ASP A 81 11.84 -0.31 -18.39
CA ASP A 81 12.31 -1.30 -19.35
C ASP A 81 11.45 -2.57 -19.25
N GLU A 82 10.84 -2.95 -20.37
CA GLU A 82 9.87 -4.06 -20.44
C GLU A 82 10.51 -5.39 -20.04
N ALA A 83 11.73 -5.67 -20.50
CA ALA A 83 12.43 -6.91 -20.18
C ALA A 83 12.77 -6.99 -18.68
N GLN A 84 13.12 -5.86 -18.06
CA GLN A 84 13.33 -5.80 -16.61
C GLN A 84 12.04 -5.98 -15.82
N ALA A 85 10.91 -5.42 -16.28
CA ALA A 85 9.61 -5.61 -15.64
C ALA A 85 9.13 -7.06 -15.77
N GLU A 86 9.33 -7.69 -16.93
CA GLU A 86 9.00 -9.09 -17.18
C GLU A 86 9.83 -10.03 -16.29
N ASP A 87 11.14 -9.79 -16.17
CA ASP A 87 12.03 -10.53 -15.24
C ASP A 87 11.64 -10.33 -13.77
N ALA A 88 11.16 -9.13 -13.41
CA ALA A 88 10.76 -8.82 -12.04
C ALA A 88 9.44 -9.47 -11.62
N ALA A 89 8.54 -9.76 -12.56
CA ALA A 89 7.20 -10.24 -12.25
C ALA A 89 7.19 -11.56 -11.46
N PRO A 90 7.94 -12.62 -11.84
CA PRO A 90 8.04 -13.84 -11.05
C PRO A 90 8.57 -13.62 -9.63
N ARG A 91 9.56 -12.72 -9.47
CA ARG A 91 10.17 -12.38 -8.18
C ARG A 91 9.22 -11.63 -7.23
N HIS A 92 8.13 -11.10 -7.75
CA HIS A 92 7.09 -10.43 -6.97
C HIS A 92 6.08 -11.40 -6.34
N SER A 93 6.04 -12.66 -6.79
CA SER A 93 5.13 -13.67 -6.25
C SER A 93 5.24 -13.87 -4.73
N PRO A 94 6.44 -14.02 -4.13
CA PRO A 94 6.56 -14.15 -2.68
C PRO A 94 6.03 -12.92 -1.93
N TYR A 95 6.29 -11.72 -2.45
CA TYR A 95 5.78 -10.49 -1.88
C TYR A 95 4.25 -10.48 -1.81
N LEU A 96 3.57 -10.91 -2.89
CA LEU A 96 2.11 -11.01 -2.89
C LEU A 96 1.59 -12.03 -1.88
N LEU A 97 2.21 -13.21 -1.80
CA LEU A 97 1.79 -14.25 -0.86
C LEU A 97 2.01 -13.85 0.60
N ASP A 98 3.05 -13.07 0.89
CA ASP A 98 3.33 -12.56 2.24
C ASP A 98 2.39 -11.43 2.67
N HIS A 99 1.80 -10.69 1.72
CA HIS A 99 0.96 -9.52 1.99
C HIS A 99 -0.55 -9.77 1.79
N LEU A 100 -0.94 -10.89 1.19
CA LEU A 100 -2.34 -11.29 1.03
C LEU A 100 -2.77 -12.23 2.17
N ASP A 101 -3.33 -11.64 3.23
CA ASP A 101 -3.99 -12.41 4.30
C ASP A 101 -5.44 -12.76 3.91
N LEU A 102 -5.67 -14.04 3.64
CA LEU A 102 -6.97 -14.56 3.25
C LEU A 102 -7.47 -15.51 4.31
N ARG A 103 -8.72 -15.31 4.76
CA ARG A 103 -9.30 -16.08 5.85
C ARG A 103 -10.70 -16.57 5.49
N ALA A 104 -10.99 -17.83 5.81
CA ALA A 104 -12.32 -18.42 5.70
C ALA A 104 -12.70 -19.07 7.03
N ASP A 105 -13.86 -18.72 7.58
CA ASP A 105 -14.33 -19.20 8.88
C ASP A 105 -13.29 -19.01 10.01
N GLY A 106 -12.54 -17.90 9.95
CA GLY A 106 -11.47 -17.56 10.91
C GLY A 106 -10.12 -18.24 10.66
N ASN A 107 -10.07 -19.24 9.76
CA ASN A 107 -8.85 -19.97 9.42
C ASN A 107 -8.08 -19.26 8.32
N SER A 108 -6.76 -19.16 8.48
CA SER A 108 -5.86 -18.64 7.43
C SER A 108 -5.84 -19.62 6.26
N LEU A 109 -5.99 -19.09 5.05
CA LEU A 109 -5.82 -19.83 3.82
C LEU A 109 -4.40 -19.64 3.30
N THR A 110 -3.80 -20.72 2.83
CA THR A 110 -2.52 -20.65 2.10
C THR A 110 -2.79 -20.77 0.62
N GLY A 111 -2.08 -19.99 -0.18
CA GLY A 111 -2.20 -20.01 -1.63
C GLY A 111 -0.88 -20.23 -2.32
N LYS A 112 -0.98 -20.38 -3.63
CA LYS A 112 0.16 -20.34 -4.56
C LYS A 112 -0.23 -19.57 -5.80
N VAL A 113 0.75 -18.92 -6.42
CA VAL A 113 0.59 -18.31 -7.73
C VAL A 113 0.51 -19.42 -8.78
N LEU A 114 -0.56 -19.42 -9.59
CA LEU A 114 -0.76 -20.36 -10.68
C LEU A 114 -0.23 -19.84 -12.02
N GLY A 115 -0.27 -18.53 -12.21
CA GLY A 115 0.14 -17.89 -13.45
C GLY A 115 0.37 -16.40 -13.27
N ILE A 116 1.23 -15.86 -14.13
CA ILE A 116 1.56 -14.44 -14.21
C ILE A 116 1.40 -14.08 -15.67
N ASP A 117 0.45 -13.20 -15.96
CA ASP A 117 0.23 -12.66 -17.28
C ASP A 117 0.91 -11.28 -17.34
N PRO A 118 1.96 -11.10 -18.17
CA PRO A 118 2.59 -9.80 -18.33
C PRO A 118 1.59 -8.80 -18.94
N PRO A 119 1.73 -7.51 -18.61
CA PRO A 119 0.85 -6.49 -19.14
C PRO A 119 1.04 -6.39 -20.66
N PRO A 120 -0.03 -6.14 -21.43
CA PRO A 120 0.13 -5.82 -22.85
C PRO A 120 0.98 -4.55 -22.98
N VAL A 121 2.00 -4.58 -23.85
CA VAL A 121 3.01 -3.53 -24.05
C VAL A 121 2.40 -2.12 -24.06
N ILE A 122 2.70 -1.33 -23.04
CA ILE A 122 2.18 0.04 -22.92
C ILE A 122 3.13 1.00 -23.63
N LYS A 123 2.74 1.48 -24.81
CA LYS A 123 3.36 2.67 -25.42
C LYS A 123 2.87 3.92 -24.68
N GLN A 124 3.65 4.38 -23.71
CA GLN A 124 3.51 5.64 -22.95
C GLN A 124 2.19 5.87 -22.19
N GLY A 125 2.27 5.87 -20.86
CA GLY A 125 1.29 6.53 -19.97
C GLY A 125 0.04 5.74 -19.59
N GLY A 126 -0.06 4.46 -19.95
CA GLY A 126 -1.15 3.59 -19.52
C GLY A 126 -0.99 3.09 -18.08
N GLU A 127 -2.10 2.97 -17.37
CA GLU A 127 -2.21 2.47 -15.99
C GLU A 127 -2.23 0.92 -15.93
N ASP A 128 -1.73 0.25 -16.97
CA ASP A 128 -1.90 -1.20 -17.09
C ASP A 128 -0.87 -1.94 -16.21
N GLY A 129 -1.34 -2.99 -15.53
CA GLY A 129 -0.58 -3.79 -14.58
C GLY A 129 -0.47 -5.26 -14.99
N ASN A 130 0.50 -5.95 -14.40
CA ASN A 130 0.66 -7.40 -14.52
C ASN A 130 -0.51 -8.10 -13.83
N SER A 131 -1.11 -9.12 -14.45
CA SER A 131 -2.17 -9.91 -13.83
C SER A 131 -1.58 -11.17 -13.20
N PHE A 132 -1.76 -11.32 -11.90
CA PHE A 132 -1.38 -12.51 -11.13
C PHE A 132 -2.61 -13.34 -10.85
N THR A 133 -2.60 -14.61 -11.27
CA THR A 133 -3.65 -15.58 -10.91
C THR A 133 -3.12 -16.46 -9.79
N MET A 134 -3.82 -16.47 -8.67
CA MET A 134 -3.55 -17.26 -7.48
C MET A 134 -4.70 -18.21 -7.20
N VAL A 135 -4.38 -19.37 -6.63
CA VAL A 135 -5.37 -20.26 -6.02
C VAL A 135 -4.99 -20.50 -4.58
N CYS A 136 -6.00 -20.37 -3.73
CA CYS A 136 -5.93 -20.63 -2.30
C CYS A 136 -6.81 -21.83 -2.00
N ASP A 137 -6.19 -22.84 -1.41
CA ASP A 137 -6.88 -24.02 -0.95
C ASP A 137 -7.24 -23.84 0.52
N SER A 138 -8.41 -24.35 0.91
CA SER A 138 -8.72 -24.56 2.32
C SER A 138 -7.82 -25.67 2.85
N VAL A 139 -6.62 -25.30 3.28
CA VAL A 139 -5.77 -26.16 4.08
C VAL A 139 -6.42 -26.27 5.45
N ASN A 140 -7.44 -27.13 5.52
CA ASN A 140 -7.87 -27.92 6.68
C ASN A 140 -9.34 -28.32 6.53
N ARG A 141 -9.57 -29.50 5.95
CA ARG A 141 -10.81 -30.25 6.22
C ARG A 141 -10.58 -31.58 6.93
N ALA A 142 -9.37 -31.85 7.43
CA ALA A 142 -9.12 -33.01 8.27
C ALA A 142 -8.06 -32.66 9.30
N GLY A 143 -8.40 -32.79 10.58
CA GLY A 143 -7.60 -32.33 11.70
C GLY A 143 -6.32 -33.11 11.95
N GLY A 144 -5.55 -32.61 12.92
CA GLY A 144 -4.37 -33.30 13.42
C GLY A 144 -3.26 -32.30 13.67
N ALA A 145 -2.91 -32.15 14.94
CA ALA A 145 -1.75 -31.40 15.36
C ALA A 145 -0.45 -31.97 14.77
N ASP A 146 0.55 -31.09 14.69
CA ASP A 146 1.98 -31.38 14.56
C ASP A 146 2.50 -31.68 13.15
N GLY A 147 3.47 -30.86 12.73
CA GLY A 147 4.06 -30.93 11.40
C GLY A 147 4.81 -29.66 11.01
N LYS A 148 5.81 -29.28 11.81
CA LYS A 148 6.91 -28.43 11.31
C LYS A 148 7.59 -29.15 10.14
N GLU A 149 7.96 -28.42 9.09
CA GLU A 149 9.36 -28.19 8.68
C GLU A 149 9.40 -27.78 7.19
N TYR A 150 9.67 -26.49 6.96
CA TYR A 150 10.12 -25.97 5.67
C TYR A 150 11.58 -26.38 5.47
N SER A 151 11.87 -27.21 4.48
CA SER A 151 13.23 -27.47 4.01
C SER A 151 13.37 -27.03 2.56
N SER A 152 13.98 -25.86 2.39
CA SER A 152 14.50 -25.32 1.14
C SER A 152 15.60 -26.22 0.54
N ARG A 153 15.44 -26.58 -0.73
CA ARG A 153 16.53 -26.92 -1.66
C ARG A 153 16.25 -26.23 -2.98
#